data_AF-A0A395W9R8-F1
#
_entry.id   AF-A0A395W9R8-F1
#
_cell.length_a   1.000
_cell.length_b   1.000
_cell.length_c   1.000
_cell.angle_alpha   90.00
_cell.angle_beta   90.00
_cell.angle_gamma   90.00
#
_symmetry.space_group_name_H-M   'P 1'
#
loop_
_entity.id
_entity.type
_entity.pdbx_description
1 polymer ?
#
loop_
_entity_poly.entity_id
_entity_poly.type
_entity_poly.pdbx_seq_one_letter_code
_entity_poly.pdbx_strand_id
1 'polypeptide(L)'
;MQEYLRRLLKDKARLRKWKRIMIALSCIVVVCTVYALSLPAQTMTCDKEEHTHTAECYDENNELICEKEEHTHTDDCNKQEEVNEQEEVVKDEPETQNKDEQVSQESEEETTTTTTTETRTQPFDLNVHTENIESVKFVYKKTEIIDGKEKTTEYDVPTDGSILSYDTLDMTYKLFFKGISATTLKECGGIVTYQLPKGFKIRKTIEGKTILSGSEVIGTMNVSTDGLVTIKYNDTYLNNLNDYQTLTGSFEVDAQIDMNKIDSSTGKVTITTPKGDITLNYGLDYKEHYGNVSVVDKSWEKEATSDYIKYTITLKAGDDGCQNVYVVDQFTQGKNLVEYVDINISETPLNGSVNKQQPYETRNTTIQGKNL
;
A
#
# COMPACT_ATOMS: atom_id res chain seq x y z
N MET A 1 17.52 -33.62 31.54
CA MET A 1 18.45 -32.66 30.90
C MET A 1 19.38 -33.31 29.85
N GLN A 2 20.25 -34.28 30.20
CA GLN A 2 21.25 -34.82 29.25
C GLN A 2 20.69 -35.39 27.93
N GLU A 3 19.52 -36.02 27.93
CA GLU A 3 18.92 -36.56 26.69
C GLU A 3 18.52 -35.47 25.68
N TYR A 4 18.07 -34.32 26.16
CA TYR A 4 17.67 -33.19 25.31
C TYR A 4 18.86 -32.69 24.49
N LEU A 5 20.04 -32.55 25.13
CA LEU A 5 21.29 -32.19 24.46
C LEU A 5 21.71 -33.25 23.43
N ARG A 6 21.51 -34.55 23.70
CA ARG A 6 21.78 -35.62 22.72
C ARG A 6 20.84 -35.56 21.51
N ARG A 7 19.57 -35.18 21.67
CA ARG A 7 18.63 -34.97 20.55
C ARG A 7 19.08 -33.77 19.68
N LEU A 8 19.31 -32.61 20.29
CA LEU A 8 19.76 -31.39 19.59
C LEU A 8 21.04 -31.61 18.75
N LEU A 9 22.03 -32.34 19.29
CA LEU A 9 23.26 -32.65 18.56
C LEU A 9 23.02 -33.58 17.34
N LYS A 10 22.08 -34.53 17.45
CA LYS A 10 21.70 -35.44 16.35
C LYS A 10 20.99 -34.67 15.22
N ASP A 11 20.21 -33.66 15.55
CA ASP A 11 19.48 -32.84 14.57
C ASP A 11 20.37 -31.79 13.89
N LYS A 12 21.36 -31.23 14.60
CA LYS A 12 22.40 -30.37 14.00
C LYS A 12 23.31 -31.13 12.99
N ALA A 13 23.28 -32.47 12.99
CA ALA A 13 23.88 -33.30 11.95
C ALA A 13 22.93 -33.55 10.77
N ARG A 14 21.63 -33.75 11.01
CA ARG A 14 20.60 -33.87 9.94
C ARG A 14 20.48 -32.58 9.13
N LEU A 15 20.39 -31.42 9.79
CA LEU A 15 20.34 -30.09 9.16
C LEU A 15 21.50 -29.85 8.18
N ARG A 16 22.73 -30.30 8.50
CA ARG A 16 23.89 -30.14 7.60
C ARG A 16 23.85 -31.05 6.37
N LYS A 17 23.16 -32.20 6.43
CA LYS A 17 22.88 -33.01 5.24
C LYS A 17 21.77 -32.37 4.39
N TRP A 18 20.68 -31.93 5.01
CA TRP A 18 19.57 -31.27 4.32
C TRP A 18 19.99 -29.98 3.60
N LYS A 19 20.79 -29.10 4.22
CA LYS A 19 21.30 -27.89 3.54
C LYS A 19 22.10 -28.21 2.26
N ARG A 20 22.85 -29.31 2.21
CA ARG A 20 23.57 -29.74 0.99
C ARG A 20 22.62 -30.24 -0.12
N ILE A 21 21.54 -30.93 0.26
CA ILE A 21 20.52 -31.43 -0.68
C ILE A 21 19.72 -30.27 -1.27
N MET A 22 19.30 -29.30 -0.44
CA MET A 22 18.55 -28.12 -0.90
C MET A 22 19.35 -27.27 -1.90
N ILE A 23 20.65 -27.07 -1.66
CA ILE A 23 21.53 -26.33 -2.59
C ILE A 23 21.63 -27.05 -3.95
N ALA A 24 21.79 -28.37 -3.96
CA ALA A 24 21.82 -29.14 -5.21
C ALA A 24 20.48 -29.05 -5.97
N LEU A 25 19.34 -29.14 -5.27
CA LEU A 25 18.02 -28.96 -5.87
C LEU A 25 17.83 -27.55 -6.44
N SER A 26 18.25 -26.49 -5.74
CA SER A 26 18.12 -25.13 -6.27
C SER A 26 18.92 -24.91 -7.56
N CYS A 27 20.12 -25.50 -7.67
CA CYS A 27 20.91 -25.43 -8.91
C CYS A 27 20.22 -26.15 -10.08
N ILE A 28 19.59 -27.29 -9.83
CA ILE A 28 18.83 -28.03 -10.87
C ILE A 28 17.62 -27.21 -11.34
N VAL A 29 16.84 -26.64 -10.40
CA VAL A 29 15.68 -25.80 -10.75
C VAL A 29 16.08 -24.60 -11.61
N VAL A 30 17.17 -23.90 -11.27
CA VAL A 30 17.66 -22.76 -12.06
C VAL A 30 18.09 -23.17 -13.48
N VAL A 31 18.75 -24.32 -13.64
CA VAL A 31 19.10 -24.82 -14.98
C VAL A 31 17.84 -25.16 -15.79
N CYS A 32 16.83 -25.78 -15.17
CA CYS A 32 15.57 -26.09 -15.84
C CYS A 32 14.77 -24.83 -16.22
N THR A 33 14.70 -23.80 -15.39
CA THR A 33 13.98 -22.56 -15.73
C THR A 33 14.70 -21.76 -16.81
N VAL A 34 16.04 -21.66 -16.79
CA VAL A 34 16.80 -21.02 -17.86
C VAL A 34 16.63 -21.77 -19.19
N TYR A 35 16.62 -23.11 -19.18
CA TYR A 35 16.37 -23.89 -20.38
C TYR A 35 14.95 -23.67 -20.94
N ALA A 36 13.93 -23.66 -20.08
CA ALA A 36 12.55 -23.38 -20.50
C ALA A 36 12.38 -21.96 -21.08
N LEU A 37 13.04 -20.95 -20.49
CA LEU A 37 13.05 -19.57 -20.98
C LEU A 37 13.96 -19.35 -22.21
N SER A 38 14.74 -20.36 -22.61
CA SER A 38 15.56 -20.34 -23.84
C SER A 38 14.82 -20.87 -25.07
N LEU A 39 13.58 -21.34 -24.90
CA LEU A 39 12.69 -21.68 -26.01
C LEU A 39 12.04 -20.38 -26.52
N PRO A 40 12.08 -20.08 -27.84
CA PRO A 40 11.47 -18.87 -28.37
C PRO A 40 9.95 -18.92 -28.20
N ALA A 41 9.37 -17.84 -27.66
CA ALA A 41 7.93 -17.72 -27.52
C ALA A 41 7.27 -17.49 -28.89
N GLN A 42 6.41 -18.40 -29.32
CA GLN A 42 5.51 -18.14 -30.45
C GLN A 42 4.43 -17.15 -30.01
N THR A 43 4.56 -15.89 -30.42
CA THR A 43 3.52 -14.87 -30.27
C THR A 43 2.63 -14.89 -31.51
N MET A 44 1.39 -15.35 -31.37
CA MET A 44 0.42 -15.36 -32.47
C MET A 44 -0.06 -13.94 -32.76
N THR A 45 0.37 -13.37 -33.89
CA THR A 45 -0.20 -12.12 -34.43
C THR A 45 -1.38 -12.46 -35.35
N CYS A 46 -2.51 -11.77 -35.17
CA CYS A 46 -3.68 -11.92 -36.01
C CYS A 46 -4.31 -10.55 -36.27
N ASP A 47 -4.34 -10.13 -37.54
CA ASP A 47 -4.77 -8.78 -37.96
C ASP A 47 -6.29 -8.70 -38.21
N LYS A 48 -7.09 -9.45 -37.45
CA LYS A 48 -8.57 -9.44 -37.52
C LYS A 48 -9.17 -9.05 -36.17
N GLU A 49 -10.26 -8.29 -36.21
CA GLU A 49 -11.03 -7.87 -35.04
C GLU A 49 -11.89 -9.05 -34.55
N GLU A 50 -11.68 -9.49 -33.30
CA GLU A 50 -12.46 -10.57 -32.67
C GLU A 50 -13.88 -10.06 -32.33
N HIS A 51 -14.92 -10.77 -32.78
CA HIS A 51 -16.30 -10.49 -32.40
C HIS A 51 -17.11 -11.77 -32.19
N THR A 52 -18.13 -11.66 -31.34
CA THR A 52 -19.11 -12.71 -31.07
C THR A 52 -20.51 -12.11 -31.06
N HIS A 53 -21.51 -12.88 -31.48
CA HIS A 53 -22.88 -12.39 -31.62
C HIS A 53 -23.62 -12.35 -30.28
N THR A 54 -24.08 -11.16 -29.88
CA THR A 54 -24.95 -10.96 -28.71
C THR A 54 -26.41 -11.15 -29.10
N ALA A 55 -27.32 -11.16 -28.12
CA ALA A 55 -28.77 -11.28 -28.36
C ALA A 55 -29.37 -10.13 -29.19
N GLU A 56 -28.66 -9.01 -29.33
CA GLU A 56 -29.05 -7.85 -30.14
C GLU A 56 -28.75 -8.03 -31.65
N CYS A 57 -28.03 -9.09 -32.03
CA CYS A 57 -27.70 -9.43 -33.42
C CYS A 57 -28.76 -10.29 -34.13
N TYR A 58 -29.92 -10.52 -33.50
CA TYR A 58 -30.99 -11.39 -34.01
C TYR A 58 -32.32 -10.61 -34.10
N ASP A 59 -33.13 -10.92 -35.11
CA ASP A 59 -34.45 -10.31 -35.31
C ASP A 59 -35.57 -11.01 -34.52
N GLU A 60 -36.81 -10.52 -34.64
CA GLU A 60 -37.99 -11.09 -33.96
C GLU A 60 -38.35 -12.51 -34.43
N ASN A 61 -37.82 -12.98 -35.57
CA ASN A 61 -37.94 -14.34 -36.08
C ASN A 61 -36.74 -15.24 -35.71
N ASN A 62 -35.77 -14.70 -34.97
CA ASN A 62 -34.51 -15.34 -34.59
C ASN A 62 -33.53 -15.53 -35.77
N GLU A 63 -33.67 -14.77 -36.86
CA GLU A 63 -32.69 -14.71 -37.96
C GLU A 63 -31.58 -13.69 -37.64
N LEU A 64 -30.35 -13.96 -38.08
CA LEU A 64 -29.14 -13.23 -37.66
C LEU A 64 -28.84 -12.08 -38.65
N ILE A 65 -28.83 -10.84 -38.16
CA ILE A 65 -28.79 -9.61 -38.99
C ILE A 65 -27.41 -8.91 -39.02
N CYS A 66 -26.35 -9.57 -38.55
CA CYS A 66 -25.00 -9.01 -38.49
C CYS A 66 -24.17 -9.40 -39.74
N GLU A 67 -23.53 -8.42 -40.37
CA GLU A 67 -22.72 -8.62 -41.59
C GLU A 67 -21.22 -8.86 -41.32
N LYS A 68 -20.78 -9.01 -40.05
CA LYS A 68 -19.36 -9.23 -39.71
C LYS A 68 -18.98 -10.74 -39.77
N GLU A 69 -17.86 -11.05 -40.40
CA GLU A 69 -17.33 -12.42 -40.59
C GLU A 69 -16.83 -13.05 -39.27
N GLU A 70 -17.69 -13.82 -38.58
CA GLU A 70 -17.35 -14.53 -37.35
C GLU A 70 -16.15 -15.48 -37.57
N HIS A 71 -15.07 -15.27 -36.83
CA HIS A 71 -13.84 -16.05 -36.96
C HIS A 71 -13.37 -16.57 -35.59
N THR A 72 -12.78 -17.76 -35.60
CA THR A 72 -12.26 -18.42 -34.40
C THR A 72 -10.84 -18.90 -34.65
N HIS A 73 -9.98 -18.87 -33.64
CA HIS A 73 -8.59 -19.32 -33.78
C HIS A 73 -8.51 -20.86 -33.82
N THR A 74 -8.43 -21.41 -35.02
CA THR A 74 -8.00 -22.80 -35.29
C THR A 74 -6.49 -22.87 -35.52
N ASP A 75 -5.89 -24.06 -35.35
CA ASP A 75 -4.44 -24.29 -35.43
C ASP A 75 -3.80 -23.87 -36.79
N ASP A 76 -4.60 -23.78 -37.86
CA ASP A 76 -4.18 -23.26 -39.18
C ASP A 76 -3.75 -21.78 -39.17
N CYS A 77 -3.97 -21.03 -38.08
CA CYS A 77 -3.53 -19.63 -37.95
C CYS A 77 -2.00 -19.46 -37.79
N ASN A 78 -1.23 -20.56 -37.82
CA ASN A 78 0.24 -20.55 -37.73
C ASN A 78 0.91 -20.03 -39.01
N LYS A 79 1.22 -18.73 -39.07
CA LYS A 79 2.24 -18.20 -39.99
C LYS A 79 3.61 -18.22 -39.32
N GLN A 80 4.59 -18.87 -39.94
CA GLN A 80 6.00 -18.72 -39.62
C GLN A 80 6.58 -17.63 -40.52
N GLU A 81 7.15 -16.57 -39.96
CA GLU A 81 8.03 -15.68 -40.71
C GLU A 81 9.46 -16.21 -40.66
N GLU A 82 10.03 -16.52 -41.82
CA GLU A 82 11.44 -16.87 -41.95
C GLU A 82 12.31 -15.60 -41.90
N VAL A 83 13.40 -15.65 -41.14
CA VAL A 83 14.40 -14.58 -41.09
C VAL A 83 15.12 -14.48 -42.43
N ASN A 84 15.21 -13.28 -43.00
CA ASN A 84 16.19 -12.99 -44.04
C ASN A 84 16.78 -11.57 -43.91
N GLU A 85 18.04 -11.44 -44.28
CA GLU A 85 18.85 -10.21 -44.19
C GLU A 85 18.99 -9.58 -45.58
N GLN A 86 18.93 -8.23 -45.71
CA GLN A 86 19.70 -7.50 -46.73
C GLN A 86 19.69 -5.97 -46.57
N GLU A 87 20.68 -5.32 -47.20
CA GLU A 87 20.94 -3.87 -47.22
C GLU A 87 20.57 -3.24 -48.59
N GLU A 88 20.05 -1.99 -48.58
CA GLU A 88 20.31 -0.86 -49.51
C GLU A 88 19.35 0.29 -49.07
N VAL A 89 19.71 1.55 -48.79
CA VAL A 89 20.68 2.56 -49.31
C VAL A 89 20.15 3.31 -50.55
N VAL A 90 20.40 4.64 -50.61
CA VAL A 90 20.21 5.58 -51.76
C VAL A 90 18.92 6.47 -51.83
N LYS A 91 18.97 7.62 -51.13
CA LYS A 91 18.82 9.03 -51.66
C LYS A 91 17.50 9.83 -51.86
N ASP A 92 17.64 11.10 -51.43
CA ASP A 92 17.32 12.41 -52.05
C ASP A 92 15.90 13.06 -51.98
N GLU A 93 15.94 14.40 -51.99
CA GLU A 93 14.99 15.49 -51.66
C GLU A 93 14.32 16.09 -52.95
N PRO A 94 13.57 17.24 -53.00
CA PRO A 94 13.01 18.15 -51.96
C PRO A 94 11.57 18.71 -52.24
N GLU A 95 11.18 19.77 -51.50
CA GLU A 95 10.19 20.84 -51.84
C GLU A 95 8.66 20.52 -51.85
N THR A 96 7.72 21.48 -51.67
CA THR A 96 7.81 22.96 -51.56
C THR A 96 6.86 23.61 -50.53
N GLN A 97 7.19 24.87 -50.21
CA GLN A 97 6.54 25.89 -49.37
C GLN A 97 5.06 26.25 -49.68
N ASN A 98 4.33 26.81 -48.69
CA ASN A 98 3.71 28.17 -48.68
C ASN A 98 2.70 28.33 -47.49
N LYS A 99 2.13 29.51 -47.19
CA LYS A 99 2.70 30.76 -46.62
C LYS A 99 1.52 31.65 -46.13
N ASP A 100 1.77 32.56 -45.17
CA ASP A 100 1.00 33.73 -44.70
C ASP A 100 -0.55 33.81 -44.85
N GLU A 101 -1.26 34.16 -43.75
CA GLU A 101 -1.81 35.53 -43.56
C GLU A 101 -2.32 35.80 -42.11
N GLN A 102 -2.67 37.05 -41.81
CA GLN A 102 -2.96 37.61 -40.47
C GLN A 102 -4.06 38.71 -40.59
N VAL A 103 -4.47 39.34 -39.46
CA VAL A 103 -5.23 40.62 -39.33
C VAL A 103 -6.78 40.48 -39.37
N SER A 104 -7.61 41.16 -38.56
CA SER A 104 -7.50 41.82 -37.22
C SER A 104 -8.89 42.35 -36.78
N GLN A 105 -9.09 42.58 -35.45
CA GLN A 105 -10.00 43.59 -34.83
C GLN A 105 -11.53 43.42 -35.09
N GLU A 106 -12.51 43.98 -34.35
CA GLU A 106 -12.66 44.71 -33.05
C GLU A 106 -14.18 44.64 -32.69
N SER A 107 -14.74 45.01 -31.53
CA SER A 107 -14.31 45.58 -30.21
C SER A 107 -15.30 45.03 -29.12
N GLU A 108 -15.68 45.59 -27.95
CA GLU A 108 -15.45 46.84 -27.20
C GLU A 108 -15.85 46.69 -25.69
N GLU A 109 -15.91 47.81 -24.96
CA GLU A 109 -16.55 48.12 -23.66
C GLU A 109 -15.79 47.84 -22.33
N GLU A 110 -15.90 48.82 -21.41
CA GLU A 110 -15.12 48.99 -20.19
C GLU A 110 -15.84 48.49 -18.92
N THR A 111 -15.09 48.22 -17.86
CA THR A 111 -15.33 48.86 -16.54
C THR A 111 -14.08 48.80 -15.68
N THR A 112 -13.59 49.96 -15.22
CA THR A 112 -12.46 50.06 -14.29
C THR A 112 -12.90 49.75 -12.85
N THR A 113 -12.16 48.90 -12.13
CA THR A 113 -12.20 48.86 -10.65
C THR A 113 -10.82 48.55 -10.10
N THR A 114 -10.17 49.56 -9.51
CA THR A 114 -8.85 49.41 -8.88
C THR A 114 -8.99 48.73 -7.52
N THR A 115 -8.97 47.40 -7.49
CA THR A 115 -8.76 46.63 -6.27
C THR A 115 -7.29 46.19 -6.21
N THR A 116 -6.65 46.41 -5.06
CA THR A 116 -5.30 45.87 -4.80
C THR A 116 -5.39 44.35 -4.67
N THR A 117 -5.20 43.65 -5.78
CA THR A 117 -5.22 42.19 -5.81
C THR A 117 -3.97 41.66 -5.11
N GLU A 118 -4.11 41.30 -3.83
CA GLU A 118 -3.26 40.25 -3.25
C GLU A 118 -3.58 38.96 -3.99
N THR A 119 -2.83 38.69 -5.07
CA THR A 119 -2.96 37.47 -5.87
C THR A 119 -2.55 36.29 -5.00
N ARG A 120 -3.52 35.73 -4.26
CA ARG A 120 -3.32 34.53 -3.45
C ARG A 120 -3.12 33.35 -4.41
N THR A 121 -1.86 33.14 -4.76
CA THR A 121 -1.39 32.03 -5.59
C THR A 121 -1.91 30.71 -5.04
N GLN A 122 -2.67 29.99 -5.86
CA GLN A 122 -3.22 28.69 -5.46
C GLN A 122 -2.17 27.60 -5.72
N PRO A 123 -1.94 26.66 -4.79
CA PRO A 123 -1.04 25.53 -5.01
C PRO A 123 -1.43 24.72 -6.24
N PHE A 124 -0.43 24.09 -6.87
CA PHE A 124 -0.66 23.15 -7.96
C PHE A 124 -1.19 21.84 -7.38
N ASP A 125 -2.47 21.53 -7.59
CA ASP A 125 -3.12 20.36 -6.99
C ASP A 125 -3.07 19.12 -7.91
N LEU A 126 -2.23 18.15 -7.54
CA LEU A 126 -2.11 16.86 -8.23
C LEU A 126 -3.38 15.99 -8.11
N ASN A 127 -4.33 16.30 -7.21
CA ASN A 127 -5.64 15.63 -7.20
C ASN A 127 -6.51 16.03 -8.39
N VAL A 128 -6.36 17.27 -8.86
CA VAL A 128 -7.03 17.80 -10.07
C VAL A 128 -6.24 17.38 -11.29
N HIS A 129 -4.92 17.59 -11.27
CA HIS A 129 -4.00 17.32 -12.37
C HIS A 129 -3.51 15.86 -12.41
N THR A 130 -4.45 14.92 -12.52
CA THR A 130 -4.18 13.47 -12.53
C THR A 130 -3.39 13.02 -13.77
N GLU A 131 -3.37 13.81 -14.83
CA GLU A 131 -2.53 13.69 -16.02
C GLU A 131 -1.04 13.90 -15.72
N ASN A 132 -0.70 14.75 -14.74
CA ASN A 132 0.68 14.98 -14.31
C ASN A 132 1.20 13.88 -13.37
N ILE A 133 0.32 13.06 -12.78
CA ILE A 133 0.73 11.85 -12.06
C ILE A 133 1.21 10.83 -13.10
N GLU A 134 2.38 10.24 -12.88
CA GLU A 134 2.94 9.18 -13.72
C GLU A 134 2.58 7.79 -13.18
N SER A 135 2.86 7.53 -11.89
CA SER A 135 2.52 6.27 -11.24
C SER A 135 2.32 6.43 -9.73
N VAL A 136 1.62 5.47 -9.15
CA VAL A 136 1.45 5.30 -7.70
C VAL A 136 1.91 3.88 -7.35
N LYS A 137 2.65 3.74 -6.25
CA LYS A 137 3.07 2.46 -5.67
C LYS A 137 2.86 2.47 -4.17
N PHE A 138 2.44 1.34 -3.60
CA PHE A 138 2.52 1.13 -2.15
C PHE A 138 3.69 0.18 -1.89
N VAL A 139 4.44 0.44 -0.82
CA VAL A 139 5.55 -0.40 -0.36
C VAL A 139 5.34 -0.75 1.11
N TYR A 140 5.44 -2.03 1.45
CA TYR A 140 5.47 -2.47 2.85
C TYR A 140 6.89 -2.89 3.26
N LYS A 141 7.20 -2.79 4.55
CA LYS A 141 8.55 -3.02 5.08
C LYS A 141 8.54 -4.13 6.11
N LYS A 142 9.05 -5.31 5.74
CA LYS A 142 9.11 -6.48 6.63
C LYS A 142 10.43 -6.49 7.38
N THR A 143 10.41 -6.64 8.71
CA THR A 143 11.62 -6.76 9.53
C THR A 143 11.74 -8.15 10.12
N GLU A 144 12.81 -8.88 9.77
CA GLU A 144 13.04 -10.27 10.19
C GLU A 144 14.36 -10.41 10.95
N ILE A 145 14.42 -11.32 11.93
CA ILE A 145 15.67 -11.67 12.64
C ILE A 145 16.43 -12.74 11.85
N ILE A 146 17.48 -12.34 11.15
CA ILE A 146 18.35 -13.23 10.35
C ILE A 146 19.74 -13.28 11.00
N ASP A 147 20.20 -14.49 11.33
CA ASP A 147 21.47 -14.75 12.03
C ASP A 147 21.69 -13.88 13.30
N GLY A 148 20.60 -13.55 14.00
CA GLY A 148 20.62 -12.75 15.24
C GLY A 148 20.70 -11.24 15.04
N LYS A 149 20.46 -10.74 13.82
CA LYS A 149 20.34 -9.32 13.49
C LYS A 149 18.99 -9.02 12.86
N GLU A 150 18.46 -7.84 13.14
CA GLU A 150 17.32 -7.29 12.40
C GLU A 150 17.74 -7.01 10.96
N LYS A 151 16.93 -7.45 10.00
CA LYS A 151 17.01 -7.07 8.59
C LYS A 151 15.63 -6.64 8.12
N THR A 152 15.46 -5.35 7.88
CA THR A 152 14.30 -4.82 7.15
C THR A 152 14.49 -5.06 5.65
N THR A 153 13.42 -5.46 4.95
CA THR A 153 13.35 -5.59 3.50
C THR A 153 12.08 -4.90 3.01
N GLU A 154 12.21 -4.03 2.00
CA GLU A 154 11.07 -3.36 1.36
C GLU A 154 10.52 -4.24 0.22
N TYR A 155 9.20 -4.25 0.06
CA TYR A 155 8.48 -4.99 -0.97
C TYR A 155 7.39 -4.11 -1.59
N ASP A 156 7.35 -4.03 -2.93
CA ASP A 156 6.21 -3.47 -3.66
C ASP A 156 4.95 -4.32 -3.35
N VAL A 157 3.83 -3.66 -3.09
CA VAL A 157 2.54 -4.32 -2.85
C VAL A 157 1.95 -4.82 -4.17
N PRO A 158 1.63 -6.13 -4.31
CA PRO A 158 1.00 -6.65 -5.52
C PRO A 158 -0.48 -6.21 -5.62
N THR A 159 -0.90 -5.87 -6.83
CA THR A 159 -2.26 -5.39 -7.13
C THR A 159 -3.18 -6.47 -7.70
N ASP A 160 -2.66 -7.68 -7.94
CA ASP A 160 -3.32 -8.82 -8.60
C ASP A 160 -4.27 -9.63 -7.69
N GLY A 161 -4.42 -9.24 -6.42
CA GLY A 161 -5.20 -9.98 -5.43
C GLY A 161 -4.47 -11.17 -4.79
N SER A 162 -3.16 -11.31 -5.01
CA SER A 162 -2.30 -12.30 -4.33
C SER A 162 -2.53 -12.33 -2.82
N ILE A 163 -2.70 -13.53 -2.27
CA ILE A 163 -2.93 -13.71 -0.83
C ILE A 163 -1.60 -13.62 -0.08
N LEU A 164 -1.14 -12.39 0.14
CA LEU A 164 -0.13 -12.07 1.14
C LEU A 164 -0.80 -11.71 2.46
N SER A 165 -0.33 -12.30 3.56
CA SER A 165 -0.59 -11.78 4.91
C SER A 165 0.46 -10.71 5.22
N TYR A 166 0.04 -9.45 5.31
CA TYR A 166 0.89 -8.38 5.81
C TYR A 166 1.05 -8.51 7.33
N ASP A 167 2.26 -8.35 7.86
CA ASP A 167 2.54 -8.37 9.31
C ASP A 167 2.48 -6.98 9.96
N THR A 168 2.03 -5.96 9.21
CA THR A 168 1.74 -4.61 9.72
C THR A 168 0.68 -3.89 8.88
N LEU A 169 0.05 -2.86 9.48
CA LEU A 169 -0.74 -1.85 8.79
C LEU A 169 0.13 -0.72 8.19
N ASP A 170 1.42 -0.64 8.54
CA ASP A 170 2.36 0.38 8.04
C ASP A 170 2.64 0.20 6.54
N MET A 171 2.44 1.28 5.78
CA MET A 171 2.55 1.31 4.31
C MET A 171 3.19 2.64 3.88
N THR A 172 4.20 2.58 3.03
CA THR A 172 4.75 3.77 2.36
C THR A 172 4.00 4.00 1.05
N TYR A 173 3.23 5.09 0.97
CA TYR A 173 2.61 5.58 -0.26
C TYR A 173 3.64 6.35 -1.08
N LYS A 174 3.95 5.89 -2.30
CA LYS A 174 4.92 6.51 -3.22
C LYS A 174 4.19 7.01 -4.47
N LEU A 175 4.34 8.29 -4.79
CA LEU A 175 3.75 8.92 -5.97
C LEU A 175 4.84 9.54 -6.84
N PHE A 176 4.78 9.30 -8.14
CA PHE A 176 5.65 9.86 -9.16
C PHE A 176 4.85 10.81 -10.05
N PHE A 177 5.41 11.98 -10.37
CA PHE A 177 4.75 13.01 -11.17
C PHE A 177 5.71 13.72 -12.12
N LYS A 178 5.18 14.26 -13.22
CA LYS A 178 5.96 14.90 -14.31
C LYS A 178 5.16 15.98 -15.03
N GLY A 179 5.85 16.84 -15.77
CA GLY A 179 5.22 17.77 -16.71
C GLY A 179 4.63 19.05 -16.11
N ILE A 180 4.88 19.35 -14.83
CA ILE A 180 4.48 20.64 -14.24
C ILE A 180 5.43 21.71 -14.80
N SER A 181 4.94 22.70 -15.54
CA SER A 181 5.82 23.71 -16.15
C SER A 181 6.46 24.61 -15.09
N ALA A 182 7.67 25.12 -15.36
CA ALA A 182 8.34 26.09 -14.50
C ALA A 182 7.50 27.36 -14.30
N THR A 183 6.82 27.84 -15.34
CA THR A 183 5.90 28.99 -15.28
C THR A 183 4.74 28.72 -14.32
N THR A 184 4.03 27.60 -14.51
CA THR A 184 2.92 27.19 -13.64
C THR A 184 3.37 27.01 -12.19
N LEU A 185 4.56 26.44 -11.96
CA LEU A 185 5.09 26.28 -10.60
C LEU A 185 5.39 27.63 -9.93
N LYS A 186 5.89 28.63 -10.68
CA LYS A 186 6.09 30.00 -10.20
C LYS A 186 4.74 30.68 -9.90
N GLU A 187 3.75 30.53 -10.78
CA GLU A 187 2.38 31.04 -10.62
C GLU A 187 1.65 30.42 -9.41
N CYS A 188 1.88 29.13 -9.13
CA CYS A 188 1.42 28.44 -7.93
C CYS A 188 2.25 28.74 -6.66
N GLY A 189 3.08 29.80 -6.67
CA GLY A 189 3.88 30.23 -5.53
C GLY A 189 4.95 29.23 -5.08
N GLY A 190 5.34 28.30 -5.96
CA GLY A 190 6.26 27.21 -5.64
C GLY A 190 5.67 26.10 -4.79
N ILE A 191 4.34 25.95 -4.74
CA ILE A 191 3.66 24.96 -3.90
C ILE A 191 2.96 23.91 -4.77
N VAL A 192 3.20 22.64 -4.47
CA VAL A 192 2.48 21.47 -5.03
C VAL A 192 1.77 20.75 -3.89
N THR A 193 0.51 20.39 -4.09
CA THR A 193 -0.31 19.66 -3.10
C THR A 193 -0.84 18.34 -3.66
N TYR A 194 -1.08 17.38 -2.76
CA TYR A 194 -1.76 16.12 -3.07
C TYR A 194 -2.50 15.61 -1.82
N GLN A 195 -3.68 15.03 -1.98
CA GLN A 195 -4.45 14.47 -0.87
C GLN A 195 -4.33 12.95 -0.93
N LEU A 196 -3.81 12.33 0.13
CA LEU A 196 -3.72 10.87 0.19
C LEU A 196 -5.12 10.23 0.06
N PRO A 197 -5.23 9.10 -0.67
CA PRO A 197 -6.46 8.34 -0.78
C PRO A 197 -7.10 7.99 0.57
N LYS A 198 -8.43 7.91 0.58
CA LYS A 198 -9.21 7.40 1.72
C LYS A 198 -8.80 5.95 1.99
N GLY A 199 -8.64 5.63 3.27
CA GLY A 199 -8.13 4.33 3.72
C GLY A 199 -6.69 4.37 4.22
N PHE A 200 -5.97 5.48 4.05
CA PHE A 200 -4.80 5.80 4.87
C PHE A 200 -5.19 6.61 6.13
N LYS A 201 -4.37 6.47 7.18
CA LYS A 201 -4.45 7.15 8.47
C LYS A 201 -3.06 7.67 8.85
N ILE A 202 -2.89 8.99 8.88
CA ILE A 202 -1.65 9.65 9.30
C ILE A 202 -1.76 9.94 10.80
N ARG A 203 -1.12 9.11 11.65
CA ARG A 203 -1.23 9.23 13.12
C ARG A 203 -0.60 10.50 13.71
N LYS A 204 0.33 11.12 12.99
CA LYS A 204 1.03 12.35 13.40
C LYS A 204 1.48 13.11 12.16
N THR A 205 1.39 14.44 12.20
CA THR A 205 1.96 15.34 11.19
C THR A 205 3.42 15.00 10.90
N ILE A 206 3.76 14.92 9.62
CA ILE A 206 5.15 14.88 9.13
C ILE A 206 5.52 16.30 8.75
N GLU A 207 6.62 16.83 9.30
CA GLU A 207 7.02 18.23 9.12
C GLU A 207 8.46 18.30 8.61
N GLY A 208 8.73 19.20 7.66
CA GLY A 208 10.07 19.54 7.19
C GLY A 208 10.84 18.40 6.48
N LYS A 209 10.18 17.40 5.89
CA LYS A 209 10.86 16.33 5.14
C LYS A 209 11.53 16.95 3.90
N THR A 210 12.86 16.91 3.85
CA THR A 210 13.69 17.53 2.81
C THR A 210 13.35 17.00 1.41
N ILE A 211 13.18 17.90 0.43
CA ILE A 211 13.09 17.55 -0.99
C ILE A 211 14.42 17.88 -1.67
N LEU A 212 14.96 16.91 -2.42
CA LEU A 212 16.29 16.96 -3.01
C LEU A 212 16.26 16.93 -4.54
N SER A 213 17.17 17.68 -5.16
CA SER A 213 17.62 17.44 -6.55
C SER A 213 19.05 16.90 -6.48
N GLY A 214 19.22 15.60 -6.71
CA GLY A 214 20.49 14.92 -6.42
C GLY A 214 20.88 15.06 -4.95
N SER A 215 21.83 15.93 -4.65
CA SER A 215 22.27 16.28 -3.29
C SER A 215 21.85 17.68 -2.81
N GLU A 216 21.20 18.49 -3.65
CA GLU A 216 20.82 19.88 -3.32
C GLU A 216 19.41 19.95 -2.69
N VAL A 217 19.24 20.76 -1.64
CA VAL A 217 17.95 20.99 -0.97
C VAL A 217 17.13 22.03 -1.73
N ILE A 218 16.21 21.55 -2.57
CA ILE A 218 15.35 22.41 -3.41
C ILE A 218 14.02 22.77 -2.76
N GLY A 219 13.63 22.11 -1.66
CA GLY A 219 12.36 22.37 -0.99
C GLY A 219 12.14 21.53 0.28
N THR A 220 10.92 21.59 0.80
CA THR A 220 10.45 20.83 1.96
C THR A 220 9.04 20.28 1.73
N MET A 221 8.72 19.17 2.38
CA MET A 221 7.40 18.56 2.37
C MET A 221 6.85 18.41 3.79
N ASN A 222 5.57 18.71 3.94
CA ASN A 222 4.77 18.45 5.14
C ASN A 222 3.58 17.56 4.78
N VAL A 223 3.08 16.78 5.74
CA VAL A 223 1.85 15.98 5.61
C VAL A 223 1.04 16.11 6.89
N SER A 224 -0.20 16.59 6.80
CA SER A 224 -1.12 16.69 7.94
C SER A 224 -1.84 15.37 8.24
N THR A 225 -2.50 15.28 9.40
CA THR A 225 -3.15 14.05 9.91
C THR A 225 -4.37 13.60 9.10
N ASP A 226 -4.93 14.49 8.27
CA ASP A 226 -5.95 14.21 7.26
C ASP A 226 -5.38 13.68 5.92
N GLY A 227 -4.06 13.65 5.76
CA GLY A 227 -3.36 13.15 4.58
C GLY A 227 -3.10 14.18 3.48
N LEU A 228 -3.30 15.48 3.72
CA LEU A 228 -2.87 16.51 2.78
C LEU A 228 -1.34 16.65 2.79
N VAL A 229 -0.72 16.25 1.68
CA VAL A 229 0.69 16.47 1.36
C VAL A 229 0.84 17.88 0.80
N THR A 230 1.78 18.65 1.34
CA THR A 230 2.17 19.98 0.82
C THR A 230 3.68 20.01 0.63
N ILE A 231 4.11 20.13 -0.63
CA ILE A 231 5.50 20.38 -1.02
C ILE A 231 5.66 21.86 -1.31
N LYS A 232 6.60 22.53 -0.65
CA LYS A 232 7.03 23.89 -1.01
C LYS A 232 8.49 23.88 -1.48
N TYR A 233 8.72 24.41 -2.67
CA TYR A 233 10.04 24.67 -3.23
C TYR A 233 10.61 26.00 -2.73
N ASN A 234 11.94 26.07 -2.65
CA ASN A 234 12.68 27.23 -2.17
C ASN A 234 12.83 28.28 -3.27
N ASP A 235 12.75 29.57 -2.92
CA ASP A 235 12.82 30.68 -3.88
C ASP A 235 14.10 30.63 -4.75
N THR A 236 15.24 30.21 -4.19
CA THR A 236 16.50 29.99 -4.92
C THR A 236 16.36 28.96 -6.05
N TYR A 237 15.61 27.88 -5.83
CA TYR A 237 15.35 26.87 -6.87
C TYR A 237 14.41 27.44 -7.94
N LEU A 238 13.31 28.08 -7.52
CA LEU A 238 12.31 28.65 -8.43
C LEU A 238 12.89 29.74 -9.35
N ASN A 239 13.78 30.59 -8.82
CA ASN A 239 14.47 31.63 -9.58
C ASN A 239 15.52 31.07 -10.56
N ASN A 240 16.01 29.85 -10.34
CA ASN A 240 16.95 29.17 -11.22
C ASN A 240 16.27 28.33 -12.32
N LEU A 241 14.94 28.16 -12.28
CA LEU A 241 14.18 27.47 -13.32
C LEU A 241 14.02 28.35 -14.56
N ASN A 242 14.38 27.83 -15.74
CA ASN A 242 14.02 28.45 -17.01
C ASN A 242 12.59 28.07 -17.42
N ASP A 243 11.92 28.95 -18.16
CA ASP A 243 10.46 28.85 -18.38
C ASP A 243 10.05 27.71 -19.34
N TYR A 244 11.02 27.04 -19.98
CA TYR A 244 10.80 25.85 -20.81
C TYR A 244 11.03 24.53 -20.05
N GLN A 245 11.50 24.57 -18.80
CA GLN A 245 11.66 23.38 -17.97
C GLN A 245 10.30 22.86 -17.48
N THR A 246 10.21 21.53 -17.39
CA THR A 246 9.16 20.85 -16.62
C THR A 246 9.76 20.19 -15.40
N LEU A 247 9.11 20.36 -14.25
CA LEU A 247 9.40 19.64 -13.03
C LEU A 247 8.90 18.19 -13.19
N THR A 248 9.77 17.26 -12.83
CA THR A 248 9.41 15.87 -12.53
C THR A 248 9.91 15.55 -11.13
N GLY A 249 9.26 14.61 -10.44
CA GLY A 249 9.62 14.28 -9.08
C GLY A 249 8.84 13.09 -8.54
N SER A 250 9.13 12.78 -7.29
CA SER A 250 8.34 11.83 -6.50
C SER A 250 8.32 12.24 -5.05
N PHE A 251 7.36 11.71 -4.30
CA PHE A 251 7.35 11.78 -2.85
C PHE A 251 6.91 10.46 -2.23
N GLU A 252 7.37 10.24 -1.00
CA GLU A 252 7.04 9.08 -0.20
C GLU A 252 6.43 9.51 1.13
N VAL A 253 5.25 9.01 1.47
CA VAL A 253 4.59 9.20 2.77
C VAL A 253 4.46 7.87 3.48
N ASP A 254 5.07 7.76 4.65
CA ASP A 254 4.86 6.62 5.55
C ASP A 254 3.54 6.83 6.31
N ALA A 255 2.61 5.89 6.14
CA ALA A 255 1.23 5.95 6.65
C ALA A 255 0.83 4.60 7.25
N GLN A 256 -0.34 4.53 7.87
CA GLN A 256 -0.99 3.25 8.18
C GLN A 256 -2.30 3.12 7.41
N ILE A 257 -2.73 1.89 7.16
CA ILE A 257 -4.10 1.60 6.73
C ILE A 257 -5.07 1.90 7.87
N ASP A 258 -6.13 2.65 7.59
CA ASP A 258 -7.25 2.86 8.52
C ASP A 258 -8.01 1.55 8.69
N MET A 259 -7.83 0.91 9.85
CA MET A 259 -8.48 -0.36 10.18
C MET A 259 -10.02 -0.27 10.15
N ASN A 260 -10.59 0.94 10.18
CA ASN A 260 -12.03 1.20 10.06
C ASN A 260 -12.53 1.21 8.59
N LYS A 261 -11.63 1.06 7.60
CA LYS A 261 -11.99 0.88 6.17
C LYS A 261 -11.84 -0.55 5.67
N ILE A 262 -11.28 -1.45 6.50
CA ILE A 262 -11.26 -2.88 6.21
C ILE A 262 -12.67 -3.44 6.42
N ASP A 263 -13.25 -3.98 5.36
CA ASP A 263 -14.56 -4.63 5.34
C ASP A 263 -14.54 -5.89 6.21
N SER A 264 -15.34 -5.89 7.27
CA SER A 264 -15.42 -6.98 8.24
C SER A 264 -16.02 -8.29 7.70
N SER A 265 -16.59 -8.29 6.50
CA SER A 265 -17.13 -9.49 5.84
C SER A 265 -16.12 -10.18 4.91
N THR A 266 -15.11 -9.45 4.42
CA THR A 266 -14.11 -9.97 3.46
C THR A 266 -12.68 -9.91 3.96
N GLY A 267 -12.38 -9.10 4.99
CA GLY A 267 -11.02 -8.85 5.48
C GLY A 267 -10.21 -7.94 4.56
N LYS A 268 -10.84 -7.24 3.62
CA LYS A 268 -10.17 -6.45 2.57
C LYS A 268 -10.43 -4.96 2.70
N VAL A 269 -9.54 -4.15 2.14
CA VAL A 269 -9.74 -2.71 1.89
C VAL A 269 -9.31 -2.38 0.47
N THR A 270 -10.12 -1.59 -0.23
CA THR A 270 -9.79 -1.08 -1.56
C THR A 270 -9.46 0.40 -1.46
N ILE A 271 -8.30 0.78 -1.99
CA ILE A 271 -7.77 2.14 -1.98
C ILE A 271 -7.78 2.67 -3.41
N THR A 272 -8.70 3.59 -3.72
CA THR A 272 -8.79 4.23 -5.04
C THR A 272 -7.68 5.26 -5.21
N THR A 273 -6.84 5.08 -6.24
CA THR A 273 -5.78 6.01 -6.61
C THR A 273 -6.04 6.62 -7.99
N PRO A 274 -5.41 7.76 -8.34
CA PRO A 274 -5.50 8.34 -9.68
C PRO A 274 -4.99 7.47 -10.84
N LYS A 275 -4.41 6.29 -10.55
CA LYS A 275 -3.96 5.29 -11.54
C LYS A 275 -4.64 3.92 -11.37
N GLY A 276 -5.77 3.86 -10.67
CA GLY A 276 -6.57 2.66 -10.45
C GLY A 276 -6.72 2.28 -8.98
N ASP A 277 -7.58 1.30 -8.72
CA ASP A 277 -7.83 0.75 -7.39
C ASP A 277 -6.74 -0.25 -6.98
N ILE A 278 -6.30 -0.19 -5.72
CA ILE A 278 -5.40 -1.17 -5.09
C ILE A 278 -6.16 -1.85 -3.95
N THR A 279 -6.34 -3.17 -4.03
CA THR A 279 -7.05 -3.94 -3.00
C THR A 279 -6.07 -4.72 -2.12
N LEU A 280 -6.09 -4.43 -0.82
CA LEU A 280 -5.28 -5.08 0.20
C LEU A 280 -6.12 -6.12 0.96
N ASN A 281 -5.49 -7.22 1.38
CA ASN A 281 -6.13 -8.28 2.16
C ASN A 281 -5.42 -8.41 3.52
N TYR A 282 -6.20 -8.28 4.59
CA TYR A 282 -5.74 -8.28 5.99
C TYR A 282 -6.35 -9.42 6.81
N GLY A 283 -7.14 -10.30 6.20
CA GLY A 283 -7.82 -11.41 6.89
C GLY A 283 -9.05 -10.97 7.69
N LEU A 284 -9.87 -11.94 8.10
CA LEU A 284 -11.05 -11.68 8.94
C LEU A 284 -10.66 -11.46 10.42
N ASP A 285 -9.47 -11.92 10.80
CA ASP A 285 -8.81 -11.78 12.10
C ASP A 285 -8.08 -10.44 12.29
N TYR A 286 -8.15 -9.51 11.33
CA TYR A 286 -7.41 -8.24 11.33
C TYR A 286 -7.52 -7.43 12.64
N LYS A 287 -8.65 -7.47 13.35
CA LYS A 287 -8.82 -6.77 14.63
C LYS A 287 -8.18 -7.47 15.83
N GLU A 288 -7.92 -8.77 15.74
CA GLU A 288 -7.09 -9.53 16.68
C GLU A 288 -5.60 -9.34 16.31
N HIS A 289 -5.26 -9.38 15.03
CA HIS A 289 -3.88 -9.34 14.54
C HIS A 289 -3.20 -7.97 14.67
N TYR A 290 -3.88 -6.89 14.25
CA TYR A 290 -3.33 -5.52 14.25
C TYR A 290 -3.95 -4.61 15.31
N GLY A 291 -4.93 -5.13 16.07
CA GLY A 291 -5.60 -4.39 17.13
C GLY A 291 -4.66 -4.08 18.30
N ASN A 292 -4.70 -2.85 18.80
CA ASN A 292 -3.83 -2.42 19.90
C ASN A 292 -4.51 -2.57 21.26
N VAL A 293 -3.79 -3.13 22.24
CA VAL A 293 -4.12 -3.07 23.66
C VAL A 293 -2.91 -2.60 24.45
N SER A 294 -3.18 -1.74 25.43
CA SER A 294 -2.22 -1.26 26.42
C SER A 294 -2.67 -1.63 27.83
N VAL A 295 -1.72 -1.99 28.69
CA VAL A 295 -1.97 -2.05 30.14
C VAL A 295 -1.82 -0.64 30.70
N VAL A 296 -2.89 -0.11 31.29
CA VAL A 296 -2.92 1.24 31.87
C VAL A 296 -2.57 1.23 33.36
N ASP A 297 -3.02 0.21 34.08
CA ASP A 297 -2.77 0.05 35.52
C ASP A 297 -2.69 -1.43 35.91
N LYS A 298 -1.94 -1.70 36.98
CA LYS A 298 -1.90 -2.98 37.70
C LYS A 298 -1.89 -2.69 39.20
N SER A 299 -3.07 -2.69 39.81
CA SER A 299 -3.30 -2.33 41.21
C SER A 299 -3.70 -3.54 42.05
N TRP A 300 -3.47 -3.44 43.36
CA TRP A 300 -3.85 -4.47 44.32
C TRP A 300 -4.23 -3.86 45.66
N GLU A 301 -5.15 -4.52 46.37
CA GLU A 301 -5.47 -4.21 47.76
C GLU A 301 -5.59 -5.51 48.59
N LYS A 302 -5.12 -5.48 49.84
CA LYS A 302 -5.29 -6.63 50.75
C LYS A 302 -6.71 -6.62 51.31
N GLU A 303 -7.38 -7.76 51.26
CA GLU A 303 -8.65 -7.96 51.97
C GLU A 303 -8.43 -7.91 53.48
N ALA A 304 -9.12 -7.00 54.17
CA ALA A 304 -8.89 -6.73 55.60
C ALA A 304 -9.31 -7.89 56.52
N THR A 305 -10.14 -8.81 56.03
CA THR A 305 -10.77 -9.90 56.79
C THR A 305 -10.30 -11.30 56.37
N SER A 306 -9.32 -11.41 55.47
CA SER A 306 -8.82 -12.69 54.97
C SER A 306 -7.36 -12.60 54.48
N ASP A 307 -6.83 -13.72 53.98
CA ASP A 307 -5.50 -13.78 53.36
C ASP A 307 -5.54 -13.52 51.84
N TYR A 308 -6.71 -13.18 51.28
CA TYR A 308 -6.83 -12.81 49.87
C TYR A 308 -6.24 -11.42 49.56
N ILE A 309 -5.72 -11.30 48.35
CA ILE A 309 -5.36 -10.02 47.72
C ILE A 309 -6.29 -9.86 46.52
N LYS A 310 -7.02 -8.75 46.47
CA LYS A 310 -7.79 -8.35 45.30
C LYS A 310 -6.83 -7.71 44.30
N TYR A 311 -6.75 -8.27 43.10
CA TYR A 311 -5.82 -7.87 42.06
C TYR A 311 -6.58 -7.35 40.83
N THR A 312 -6.18 -6.20 40.30
CA THR A 312 -6.86 -5.52 39.18
C THR A 312 -5.86 -5.20 38.08
N ILE A 313 -6.16 -5.62 36.84
CA ILE A 313 -5.43 -5.23 35.64
C ILE A 313 -6.37 -4.35 34.82
N THR A 314 -6.01 -3.07 34.62
CA THR A 314 -6.77 -2.16 33.76
C THR A 314 -6.16 -2.14 32.37
N LEU A 315 -6.95 -2.52 31.37
CA LEU A 315 -6.59 -2.45 29.96
C LEU A 315 -7.26 -1.27 29.27
N LYS A 316 -6.62 -0.77 28.22
CA LYS A 316 -7.20 0.17 27.25
C LYS A 316 -6.83 -0.26 25.83
N ALA A 317 -7.83 -0.50 25.00
CA ALA A 317 -7.64 -0.65 23.56
C ALA A 317 -7.23 0.69 22.93
N GLY A 318 -6.39 0.65 21.88
CA GLY A 318 -6.04 1.81 21.08
C GLY A 318 -7.21 2.33 20.24
N ASP A 319 -6.98 3.42 19.51
CA ASP A 319 -8.02 4.14 18.75
C ASP A 319 -8.71 3.30 17.67
N ASP A 320 -8.07 2.22 17.24
CA ASP A 320 -8.55 1.28 16.21
C ASP A 320 -9.27 0.06 16.81
N GLY A 321 -9.25 -0.08 18.14
CA GLY A 321 -9.78 -1.22 18.87
C GLY A 321 -8.87 -2.46 18.84
N CYS A 322 -9.40 -3.55 19.39
CA CYS A 322 -8.82 -4.90 19.36
C CYS A 322 -9.93 -5.94 19.59
N GLN A 323 -9.72 -7.19 19.18
CA GLN A 323 -10.59 -8.34 19.44
C GLN A 323 -9.78 -9.51 20.03
N ASN A 324 -10.47 -10.44 20.70
CA ASN A 324 -9.90 -11.65 21.31
C ASN A 324 -8.67 -11.35 22.22
N VAL A 325 -8.88 -10.46 23.19
CA VAL A 325 -7.81 -9.93 24.05
C VAL A 325 -7.47 -10.92 25.17
N TYR A 326 -6.30 -11.56 25.07
CA TYR A 326 -5.79 -12.47 26.11
C TYR A 326 -4.96 -11.76 27.18
N VAL A 327 -5.17 -12.13 28.45
CA VAL A 327 -4.53 -11.53 29.63
C VAL A 327 -3.80 -12.61 30.41
N VAL A 328 -2.47 -12.63 30.29
CA VAL A 328 -1.60 -13.53 31.04
C VAL A 328 -0.80 -12.72 32.05
N ASP A 329 -1.03 -12.97 33.34
CA ASP A 329 -0.25 -12.41 34.43
C ASP A 329 0.41 -13.52 35.28
N GLN A 330 1.56 -13.20 35.87
CA GLN A 330 2.25 -14.11 36.77
C GLN A 330 3.15 -13.32 37.73
N PHE A 331 2.97 -13.53 39.05
CA PHE A 331 3.86 -12.99 40.07
C PHE A 331 5.32 -13.34 39.77
N THR A 332 6.22 -12.37 39.67
CA THR A 332 7.63 -12.63 39.32
C THR A 332 8.42 -13.30 40.44
N GLN A 333 8.02 -13.06 41.70
CA GLN A 333 8.57 -13.65 42.92
C GLN A 333 7.43 -14.25 43.76
N GLY A 334 7.74 -15.17 44.68
CA GLY A 334 6.72 -15.73 45.58
C GLY A 334 5.66 -16.63 44.91
N LYS A 335 5.87 -17.07 43.65
CA LYS A 335 4.94 -17.94 42.89
C LYS A 335 4.44 -19.18 43.64
N ASN A 336 5.23 -19.69 44.58
CA ASN A 336 4.94 -20.87 45.41
C ASN A 336 4.18 -20.54 46.72
N LEU A 337 3.76 -19.29 46.91
CA LEU A 337 3.05 -18.78 48.09
C LEU A 337 1.66 -18.23 47.74
N VAL A 338 1.28 -18.25 46.45
CA VAL A 338 0.01 -17.71 45.94
C VAL A 338 -0.72 -18.80 45.18
N GLU A 339 -2.00 -18.98 45.49
CA GLU A 339 -2.92 -19.84 44.75
C GLU A 339 -3.93 -18.96 43.99
N TYR A 340 -4.10 -19.22 42.70
CA TYR A 340 -5.07 -18.50 41.86
C TYR A 340 -6.43 -19.22 41.94
N VAL A 341 -7.36 -18.64 42.69
CA VAL A 341 -8.72 -19.18 42.86
C VAL A 341 -9.60 -18.81 41.65
N ASP A 342 -10.41 -19.77 41.19
CA ASP A 342 -11.38 -19.64 40.09
C ASP A 342 -10.83 -19.17 38.72
N ILE A 343 -9.50 -19.16 38.53
CA ILE A 343 -8.86 -18.96 37.22
C ILE A 343 -8.53 -20.33 36.62
N ASN A 344 -9.41 -20.80 35.73
CA ASN A 344 -9.32 -22.12 35.10
C ASN A 344 -8.40 -22.12 33.85
N ILE A 345 -8.00 -23.31 33.42
CA ILE A 345 -7.24 -23.54 32.16
C ILE A 345 -8.18 -23.58 30.93
N SER A 346 -9.50 -23.52 31.15
CA SER A 346 -10.54 -23.51 30.12
C SER A 346 -11.23 -22.15 30.04
N GLU A 347 -11.54 -21.69 28.82
CA GLU A 347 -12.34 -20.48 28.53
C GLU A 347 -13.53 -20.39 29.51
N THR A 348 -13.63 -19.28 30.24
CA THR A 348 -14.63 -19.12 31.30
C THR A 348 -15.27 -17.73 31.17
N PRO A 349 -16.58 -17.63 30.84
CA PRO A 349 -17.23 -16.34 30.71
C PRO A 349 -17.15 -15.50 32.00
N LEU A 350 -16.52 -14.34 31.91
CA LEU A 350 -16.36 -13.44 33.06
C LEU A 350 -17.70 -12.80 33.44
N ASN A 351 -17.92 -12.64 34.75
CA ASN A 351 -19.07 -11.90 35.26
C ASN A 351 -18.93 -10.41 34.93
N GLY A 352 -20.05 -9.71 34.65
CA GLY A 352 -20.05 -8.25 34.42
C GLY A 352 -19.94 -7.39 35.69
N SER A 353 -19.68 -8.02 36.85
CA SER A 353 -19.59 -7.38 38.16
C SER A 353 -18.88 -8.29 39.17
N VAL A 354 -18.36 -7.71 40.26
CA VAL A 354 -17.71 -8.44 41.37
C VAL A 354 -18.64 -9.54 41.91
N ASN A 355 -18.15 -10.77 41.99
CA ASN A 355 -18.87 -11.90 42.60
C ASN A 355 -17.91 -12.80 43.40
N LYS A 356 -17.77 -12.50 44.71
CA LYS A 356 -16.85 -13.20 45.63
C LYS A 356 -15.40 -13.16 45.08
N GLN A 357 -14.66 -14.27 45.12
CA GLN A 357 -13.32 -14.40 44.55
C GLN A 357 -13.28 -14.57 43.01
N GLN A 358 -14.42 -14.72 42.34
CA GLN A 358 -14.42 -15.06 40.91
C GLN A 358 -13.89 -13.91 40.05
N PRO A 359 -13.10 -14.20 38.99
CA PRO A 359 -12.71 -13.18 38.03
C PRO A 359 -13.95 -12.60 37.33
N TYR A 360 -13.89 -11.30 37.08
CA TYR A 360 -14.97 -10.52 36.51
C TYR A 360 -14.39 -9.40 35.63
N GLU A 361 -15.20 -8.84 34.73
CA GLU A 361 -14.82 -7.73 33.87
C GLU A 361 -15.76 -6.55 34.08
N THR A 362 -15.22 -5.34 34.16
CA THR A 362 -16.00 -4.09 34.08
C THR A 362 -15.66 -3.37 32.79
N ARG A 363 -16.64 -3.20 31.91
CA ARG A 363 -16.49 -2.44 30.65
C ARG A 363 -17.03 -1.03 30.82
N ASN A 364 -16.19 -0.04 30.54
CA ASN A 364 -16.59 1.38 30.56
C ASN A 364 -17.50 1.78 29.38
N THR A 365 -17.64 0.92 28.37
CA THR A 365 -18.52 1.10 27.21
C THR A 365 -19.22 -0.21 26.83
N THR A 366 -20.48 -0.12 26.42
CA THR A 366 -21.35 -1.28 26.19
C THR A 366 -21.14 -1.92 24.81
N ILE A 367 -20.01 -2.60 24.62
CA ILE A 367 -19.75 -3.43 23.43
C ILE A 367 -19.36 -4.85 23.87
N GLN A 368 -19.93 -5.87 23.22
CA GLN A 368 -19.66 -7.27 23.52
C GLN A 368 -18.42 -7.80 22.76
N GLY A 369 -17.25 -7.68 23.37
CA GLY A 369 -16.16 -8.64 23.16
C GLY A 369 -16.47 -9.99 23.81
N LYS A 370 -15.95 -11.08 23.23
CA LYS A 370 -15.86 -12.40 23.88
C LYS A 370 -14.65 -12.47 24.83
N ASN A 371 -14.60 -13.54 25.62
CA ASN A 371 -13.84 -13.61 26.87
C ASN A 371 -12.52 -14.40 26.76
N LEU A 372 -11.85 -14.48 27.91
CA LEU A 372 -10.62 -15.18 28.23
C LEU A 372 -10.81 -16.70 28.45
#